data_AF-A0A2R3Z9C6-F1
#
_entry.id   AF-A0A2R3Z9C6-F1
#
_cell.length_a   1.000
_cell.length_b   1.000
_cell.length_c   1.000
_cell.angle_alpha   90.00
_cell.angle_beta   90.00
_cell.angle_gamma   90.00
#
_symmetry.space_group_name_H-M   'P 1'
#
loop_
_entity.id
_entity.type
_entity.pdbx_description
1 polymer ?
#
loop_
_entity_poly.entity_id
_entity_poly.type
_entity_poly.pdbx_seq_one_letter_code
_entity_poly.pdbx_strand_id
1 'polypeptide(L)'
;MNPLNKVIRHLYGKYLFHISVAEFDPVAEFSQKKIAVIGAADTALIKSNREIIEASDIVIRVNKAPHAWEPSLDKYMGKRIDILYHSFFENEQSGGGEIDLDLYTKFGIQKIINPNNNSLGRKAQLNFYKRKKQRIPTYLLNKEISENISSRFGSHLPTIGFYALASSLIPQTEQVFIAGFSFFKTAYYKGYRDHLEDQRDNENHIAAQGLHSPDKEFQVFKDFLRTSPSKKIILDDYLEKIIEPET
;
A
#
# COMPACT_ATOMS: atom_id res chain seq x y z
N MET A 1 3.83 -18.31 30.44
CA MET A 1 5.11 -17.74 29.94
C MET A 1 5.71 -16.87 31.04
N ASN A 2 6.91 -17.19 31.53
CA ASN A 2 7.60 -16.47 32.60
C ASN A 2 7.74 -14.97 32.26
N PRO A 3 7.46 -14.03 33.19
CA PRO A 3 7.68 -12.59 33.01
C PRO A 3 9.05 -12.22 32.44
N LEU A 4 10.12 -12.91 32.87
CA LEU A 4 11.48 -12.70 32.38
C LEU A 4 11.58 -12.92 30.85
N ASN A 5 10.88 -13.93 30.32
CA ASN A 5 10.84 -14.20 28.88
C ASN A 5 10.10 -13.12 28.10
N LYS A 6 9.12 -12.43 28.72
CA LYS A 6 8.43 -11.31 28.08
C LYS A 6 9.34 -10.09 27.94
N VAL A 7 10.14 -9.79 28.97
CA VAL A 7 11.10 -8.68 28.96
C VAL A 7 12.19 -8.92 27.93
N ILE A 8 12.83 -10.10 27.96
CA ILE A 8 13.88 -10.47 26.99
C ILE A 8 13.36 -10.37 25.56
N ARG A 9 12.17 -10.92 25.27
CA ARG A 9 11.54 -10.83 23.95
C ARG A 9 11.30 -9.38 23.52
N HIS A 10 10.91 -8.50 24.43
CA HIS A 10 10.66 -7.09 24.12
C HIS A 10 11.96 -6.34 23.83
N LEU A 11 13.00 -6.56 24.62
CA LEU A 11 14.33 -5.96 24.40
C LEU A 11 14.93 -6.44 23.08
N TYR A 12 14.87 -7.74 22.79
CA TYR A 12 15.36 -8.30 21.53
C TYR A 12 14.57 -7.78 20.33
N GLY A 13 13.24 -7.67 20.43
CA GLY A 13 12.42 -7.07 19.37
C GLY A 13 12.74 -5.60 19.12
N LYS A 14 13.01 -4.82 20.19
CA LYS A 14 13.47 -3.42 20.06
C LYS A 14 14.84 -3.33 19.39
N TYR A 15 15.76 -4.20 19.77
CA TYR A 15 17.07 -4.30 19.13
C TYR A 15 16.94 -4.58 17.64
N LEU A 16 16.19 -5.63 17.26
CA LEU A 16 15.93 -5.97 15.87
C LEU A 16 15.28 -4.82 15.10
N PHE A 17 14.27 -4.18 15.67
CA PHE A 17 13.62 -3.01 15.07
C PHE A 17 14.66 -1.91 14.78
N HIS A 18 15.53 -1.57 15.73
CA HIS A 18 16.51 -0.51 15.55
C HIS A 18 17.55 -0.81 14.46
N ILE A 19 18.00 -2.06 14.32
CA ILE A 19 19.05 -2.43 13.35
C ILE A 19 18.50 -2.83 11.97
N SER A 20 17.18 -2.92 11.83
CA SER A 20 16.52 -3.45 10.61
C SER A 20 15.58 -2.46 9.95
N VAL A 21 15.09 -1.45 10.69
CA VAL A 21 14.17 -0.44 10.14
C VAL A 21 14.97 0.75 9.65
N ALA A 22 14.82 1.05 8.36
CA ALA A 22 15.30 2.27 7.75
C ALA A 22 14.13 3.21 7.42
N GLU A 23 14.45 4.47 7.11
CA GLU A 23 13.48 5.37 6.51
C GLU A 23 13.39 5.13 4.99
N PHE A 24 12.20 5.24 4.43
CA PHE A 24 11.95 5.24 2.99
C PHE A 24 11.50 6.63 2.56
N ASP A 25 12.26 7.25 1.67
CA ASP A 25 11.96 8.56 1.11
C ASP A 25 11.53 8.44 -0.36
N PRO A 26 10.21 8.53 -0.66
CA PRO A 26 9.70 8.57 -2.03
C PRO A 26 10.36 9.63 -2.92
N VAL A 27 10.76 10.79 -2.37
CA VAL A 27 11.35 11.87 -3.16
C VAL A 27 12.69 11.43 -3.75
N ALA A 28 13.57 10.87 -2.92
CA ALA A 28 14.82 10.29 -3.39
C ALA A 28 14.61 9.06 -4.29
N GLU A 29 13.63 8.21 -3.95
CA GLU A 29 13.48 6.90 -4.58
C GLU A 29 12.74 6.93 -5.92
N PHE A 30 11.83 7.87 -6.14
CA PHE A 30 10.95 7.92 -7.31
C PHE A 30 11.25 9.07 -8.28
N SER A 31 12.12 10.01 -7.92
CA SER A 31 12.47 11.14 -8.79
C SER A 31 12.98 10.66 -10.16
N GLN A 32 12.43 11.24 -11.23
CA GLN A 32 12.73 10.94 -12.64
C GLN A 32 12.47 9.47 -13.06
N LYS A 33 11.73 8.68 -12.28
CA LYS A 33 11.39 7.29 -12.61
C LYS A 33 9.97 7.16 -13.16
N LYS A 34 9.72 6.07 -13.86
CA LYS A 34 8.38 5.58 -14.22
C LYS A 34 7.89 4.64 -13.14
N ILE A 35 6.77 4.98 -12.51
CA ILE A 35 6.21 4.24 -11.39
C ILE A 35 4.86 3.66 -11.81
N ALA A 36 4.61 2.39 -11.50
CA ALA A 36 3.29 1.79 -11.53
C ALA A 36 2.81 1.52 -10.09
N VAL A 37 1.63 2.00 -9.74
CA VAL A 37 1.01 1.75 -8.42
C VAL A 37 -0.30 1.02 -8.62
N ILE A 38 -0.34 -0.22 -8.10
CA ILE A 38 -1.46 -1.14 -8.32
C ILE A 38 -2.14 -1.42 -6.99
N GLY A 39 -3.38 -0.96 -6.87
CA GLY A 39 -4.26 -1.23 -5.74
C GLY A 39 -4.91 -2.61 -5.84
N ALA A 40 -5.94 -2.83 -5.03
CA ALA A 40 -6.58 -4.13 -4.88
C ALA A 40 -8.01 -4.22 -5.45
N ALA A 41 -8.53 -3.11 -6.01
CA ALA A 41 -9.85 -3.11 -6.60
C ALA A 41 -9.88 -3.99 -7.88
N ASP A 42 -11.01 -4.63 -8.11
CA ASP A 42 -11.32 -5.41 -9.32
C ASP A 42 -11.21 -4.60 -10.62
N THR A 43 -11.29 -3.27 -10.53
CA THR A 43 -11.11 -2.33 -11.66
C THR A 43 -9.77 -2.51 -12.37
N ALA A 44 -8.74 -3.01 -11.67
CA ALA A 44 -7.45 -3.34 -12.26
C ALA A 44 -7.54 -4.41 -13.37
N LEU A 45 -8.64 -5.18 -13.41
CA LEU A 45 -8.87 -6.29 -14.33
C LEU A 45 -9.70 -5.91 -15.57
N ILE A 46 -10.15 -4.66 -15.67
CA ILE A 46 -10.97 -4.19 -16.80
C ILE A 46 -10.17 -4.26 -18.11
N LYS A 47 -8.89 -3.89 -18.06
CA LYS A 47 -8.01 -3.76 -19.24
C LYS A 47 -6.65 -4.38 -18.99
N SER A 48 -6.06 -4.88 -20.08
CA SER A 48 -4.72 -5.44 -20.08
C SER A 48 -3.68 -4.34 -19.84
N ASN A 49 -3.19 -4.19 -18.61
CA ASN A 49 -2.19 -3.18 -18.24
C ASN A 49 -0.78 -3.75 -18.04
N ARG A 50 -0.57 -5.04 -18.32
CA ARG A 50 0.74 -5.71 -18.14
C ARG A 50 1.91 -4.95 -18.74
N GLU A 51 1.79 -4.48 -19.98
CA GLU A 51 2.90 -3.85 -20.69
C GLU A 51 3.41 -2.59 -19.98
N ILE A 52 2.51 -1.68 -19.60
CA ILE A 52 2.88 -0.45 -18.89
C ILE A 52 3.42 -0.73 -17.48
N ILE A 53 2.88 -1.74 -16.80
CA ILE A 53 3.33 -2.14 -15.45
C ILE A 53 4.75 -2.69 -15.53
N GLU A 54 5.00 -3.65 -16.41
CA GLU A 54 6.30 -4.32 -16.53
C GLU A 54 7.38 -3.40 -17.13
N ALA A 55 6.99 -2.40 -17.92
CA ALA A 55 7.90 -1.38 -18.45
C ALA A 55 8.23 -0.25 -17.46
N SER A 56 7.63 -0.23 -16.28
CA SER A 56 7.91 0.78 -15.25
C SER A 56 9.25 0.49 -14.55
N ASP A 57 9.93 1.53 -14.08
CA ASP A 57 11.17 1.39 -13.29
C ASP A 57 10.90 0.82 -11.90
N ILE A 58 9.71 1.09 -11.35
CA ILE A 58 9.26 0.59 -10.04
C ILE A 58 7.79 0.19 -10.12
N VAL A 59 7.45 -0.99 -9.60
CA VAL A 59 6.09 -1.48 -9.41
C VAL A 59 5.78 -1.58 -7.92
N ILE A 60 4.79 -0.80 -7.49
CA ILE A 60 4.30 -0.70 -6.12
C ILE A 60 2.99 -1.48 -5.99
N ARG A 61 2.90 -2.33 -4.97
CA ARG A 61 1.65 -2.99 -4.57
C ARG A 61 1.40 -2.87 -3.08
N VAL A 62 0.22 -3.31 -2.65
CA VAL A 62 -0.22 -3.16 -1.26
C VAL A 62 -0.62 -4.49 -0.60
N ASN A 63 -0.28 -4.60 0.68
CA ASN A 63 -0.67 -5.67 1.60
C ASN A 63 -0.57 -7.08 0.99
N LYS A 64 -1.72 -7.75 0.81
CA LYS A 64 -1.85 -9.15 0.38
C LYS A 64 -1.59 -9.40 -1.11
N ALA A 65 -1.24 -8.38 -1.88
CA ALA A 65 -1.07 -8.53 -3.33
C ALA A 65 -0.19 -9.72 -3.74
N PRO A 66 0.93 -10.06 -3.05
CA PRO A 66 1.72 -11.25 -3.40
C PRO A 66 0.96 -12.57 -3.21
N HIS A 67 0.11 -12.66 -2.18
CA HIS A 67 -0.67 -13.86 -1.84
C HIS A 67 -1.90 -14.03 -2.73
N ALA A 68 -2.47 -12.92 -3.16
CA ALA A 68 -3.66 -12.89 -4.00
C ALA A 68 -3.35 -13.01 -5.51
N TRP A 69 -2.06 -13.04 -5.87
CA TRP A 69 -1.65 -13.14 -7.27
C TRP A 69 -1.78 -14.58 -7.80
N GLU A 70 -2.37 -14.72 -8.99
CA GLU A 70 -2.43 -15.96 -9.74
C GLU A 70 -2.13 -15.72 -11.24
N PRO A 71 -1.68 -16.73 -12.00
CA PRO A 71 -1.26 -16.55 -13.39
C PRO A 71 -2.31 -15.93 -14.32
N SER A 72 -3.60 -16.11 -14.03
CA SER A 72 -4.71 -15.52 -14.80
C SER A 72 -4.70 -13.98 -14.76
N LEU A 73 -4.11 -13.40 -13.71
CA LEU A 73 -4.04 -11.95 -13.48
C LEU A 73 -2.87 -11.29 -14.21
N ASP A 74 -1.89 -12.05 -14.70
CA ASP A 74 -0.66 -11.50 -15.30
C ASP A 74 -0.95 -10.57 -16.47
N LYS A 75 -1.93 -10.92 -17.32
CA LYS A 75 -2.37 -10.08 -18.45
C LYS A 75 -2.82 -8.68 -18.01
N TYR A 76 -3.48 -8.59 -16.86
CA TYR A 76 -4.10 -7.35 -16.39
C TYR A 76 -3.14 -6.55 -15.52
N MET A 77 -2.51 -7.22 -14.56
CA MET A 77 -1.77 -6.55 -13.51
C MET A 77 -0.27 -6.83 -13.54
N GLY A 78 0.24 -7.67 -14.45
CA GLY A 78 1.62 -8.15 -14.41
C GLY A 78 1.92 -8.98 -13.15
N LYS A 79 3.17 -9.44 -13.04
CA LYS A 79 3.66 -10.23 -11.89
C LYS A 79 4.57 -9.42 -10.98
N ARG A 80 5.27 -8.41 -11.51
CA ARG A 80 6.34 -7.73 -10.79
C ARG A 80 5.83 -6.97 -9.56
N ILE A 81 6.63 -7.00 -8.49
CA ILE A 81 6.45 -6.27 -7.25
C ILE A 81 7.84 -5.87 -6.75
N ASP A 82 8.23 -4.61 -6.90
CA ASP A 82 9.51 -4.14 -6.37
C ASP A 82 9.34 -3.64 -4.93
N ILE A 83 8.22 -2.98 -4.67
CA ILE A 83 7.91 -2.34 -3.39
C ILE A 83 6.53 -2.77 -2.91
N LEU A 84 6.46 -3.21 -1.66
CA LEU A 84 5.21 -3.58 -0.99
C LEU A 84 4.91 -2.62 0.16
N TYR A 85 3.84 -1.84 0.03
CA TYR A 85 3.28 -1.08 1.15
C TYR A 85 2.41 -2.00 2.01
N HIS A 86 2.71 -2.12 3.30
CA HIS A 86 2.11 -3.13 4.17
C HIS A 86 1.74 -2.54 5.54
N SER A 87 0.61 -2.96 6.10
CA SER A 87 0.11 -2.46 7.40
C SER A 87 0.87 -3.01 8.63
N PHE A 88 1.60 -4.11 8.46
CA PHE A 88 2.25 -4.93 9.52
C PHE A 88 1.29 -5.58 10.52
N PHE A 89 -0.01 -5.57 10.19
CA PHE A 89 -1.02 -6.39 10.83
C PHE A 89 -1.23 -7.68 10.00
N GLU A 90 -0.52 -8.74 10.40
CA GLU A 90 -0.60 -10.06 9.77
C GLU A 90 -1.86 -10.81 10.24
N ASN A 91 -3.03 -10.33 9.81
CA ASN A 91 -4.32 -10.96 10.06
C ASN A 91 -5.29 -10.73 8.90
N GLU A 92 -6.38 -11.49 8.90
CA GLU A 92 -7.43 -11.41 7.88
C GLU A 92 -8.25 -10.12 8.00
N GLN A 93 -8.52 -9.65 9.22
CA GLN A 93 -9.42 -8.54 9.50
C GLN A 93 -8.93 -7.20 8.93
N SER A 94 -7.64 -6.88 9.07
CA SER A 94 -7.05 -5.65 8.50
C SER A 94 -6.68 -5.81 7.03
N GLY A 95 -6.80 -7.02 6.49
CA GLY A 95 -6.35 -7.40 5.14
C GLY A 95 -4.89 -7.10 4.86
N GLY A 96 -4.03 -7.10 5.88
CA GLY A 96 -2.58 -6.94 5.72
C GLY A 96 -1.94 -8.17 5.09
N GLY A 97 -2.32 -9.35 5.58
CA GLY A 97 -1.71 -10.62 5.16
C GLY A 97 -0.43 -10.93 5.89
N GLU A 98 0.01 -12.18 5.76
CA GLU A 98 1.29 -12.61 6.30
C GLU A 98 2.46 -11.99 5.52
N ILE A 99 3.51 -11.57 6.22
CA ILE A 99 4.80 -11.26 5.60
C ILE A 99 5.55 -12.60 5.42
N ASP A 100 5.39 -13.17 4.23
CA ASP A 100 6.03 -14.41 3.77
C ASP A 100 7.27 -14.08 2.94
N LEU A 101 8.46 -14.25 3.54
CA LEU A 101 9.72 -13.87 2.91
C LEU A 101 10.08 -14.76 1.72
N ASP A 102 9.65 -16.02 1.71
CA ASP A 102 9.95 -16.95 0.62
C ASP A 102 9.11 -16.57 -0.60
N LEU A 103 7.82 -16.27 -0.39
CA LEU A 103 6.96 -15.72 -1.43
C LEU A 103 7.50 -14.38 -1.94
N TYR A 104 7.88 -13.48 -1.03
CA TYR A 104 8.34 -12.14 -1.40
C TYR A 104 9.65 -12.20 -2.19
N THR A 105 10.55 -13.14 -1.86
CA THR A 105 11.77 -13.41 -2.62
C THR A 105 11.43 -13.91 -4.03
N LYS A 106 10.44 -14.80 -4.19
CA LYS A 106 9.99 -15.28 -5.52
C LYS A 106 9.39 -14.18 -6.40
N PHE A 107 8.80 -13.15 -5.80
CA PHE A 107 8.30 -11.97 -6.50
C PHE A 107 9.37 -10.89 -6.73
N GLY A 108 10.55 -11.03 -6.13
CA GLY A 108 11.62 -10.04 -6.23
C GLY A 108 11.36 -8.77 -5.41
N ILE A 109 10.55 -8.86 -4.35
CA ILE A 109 10.22 -7.69 -3.50
C ILE A 109 11.47 -7.20 -2.80
N GLN A 110 11.84 -5.95 -3.06
CA GLN A 110 13.07 -5.34 -2.55
C GLN A 110 12.80 -4.57 -1.25
N LYS A 111 11.62 -3.96 -1.11
CA LYS A 111 11.29 -3.10 0.04
C LYS A 111 9.88 -3.38 0.55
N ILE A 112 9.76 -3.58 1.87
CA ILE A 112 8.49 -3.67 2.59
C ILE A 112 8.35 -2.42 3.45
N ILE A 113 7.37 -1.58 3.14
CA ILE A 113 7.21 -0.26 3.72
C ILE A 113 5.98 -0.25 4.62
N ASN A 114 6.16 0.17 5.86
CA ASN A 114 5.05 0.61 6.71
C ASN A 114 4.84 2.11 6.49
N PRO A 115 3.71 2.53 5.88
CA PRO A 115 3.51 3.93 5.61
C PRO A 115 3.09 4.76 6.83
N ASN A 116 2.61 4.10 7.89
CA ASN A 116 2.14 4.79 9.09
C ASN A 116 3.33 5.14 9.99
N ASN A 117 4.01 6.26 9.75
CA ASN A 117 5.12 6.71 10.59
C ASN A 117 4.64 7.46 11.85
N ASN A 118 3.66 6.87 12.55
CA ASN A 118 3.13 7.33 13.82
C ASN A 118 3.34 6.25 14.91
N SER A 119 2.85 6.50 16.12
CA SER A 119 3.00 5.57 17.24
C SER A 119 2.35 4.20 16.98
N LEU A 120 1.21 4.17 16.27
CA LEU A 120 0.49 2.93 15.94
C LEU A 120 1.28 2.09 14.94
N GLY A 121 1.75 2.68 13.84
CA GLY A 121 2.52 1.96 12.83
C GLY A 121 3.87 1.49 13.36
N ARG A 122 4.59 2.33 14.12
CA ARG A 122 5.83 1.91 14.81
C ARG A 122 5.60 0.75 15.77
N LYS A 123 4.48 0.75 16.50
CA LYS A 123 4.09 -0.36 17.38
C LYS A 123 3.78 -1.63 16.58
N ALA A 124 3.08 -1.53 15.45
CA ALA A 124 2.79 -2.68 14.58
C ALA A 124 4.08 -3.34 14.07
N GLN A 125 5.02 -2.55 13.58
CA GLN A 125 6.31 -3.03 13.07
C GLN A 125 7.23 -3.56 14.20
N LEU A 126 7.25 -2.94 15.37
CA LEU A 126 7.94 -3.51 16.53
C LEU A 126 7.35 -4.87 16.93
N ASN A 127 6.03 -5.02 16.89
CA ASN A 127 5.38 -6.30 17.18
C ASN A 127 5.73 -7.36 16.12
N PHE A 128 5.91 -6.98 14.86
CA PHE A 128 6.43 -7.87 13.82
C PHE A 128 7.82 -8.43 14.21
N TYR A 129 8.79 -7.60 14.60
CA TYR A 129 10.11 -8.08 15.02
C TYR A 129 10.07 -8.94 16.29
N LYS A 130 9.15 -8.63 17.22
CA LYS A 130 8.92 -9.48 18.41
C LYS A 130 8.37 -10.87 18.06
N ARG A 131 7.63 -11.00 16.95
CA ARG A 131 7.08 -12.27 16.44
C ARG A 131 8.13 -13.04 15.61
N LYS A 132 8.65 -12.43 14.54
CA LYS A 132 9.56 -13.09 13.59
C LYS A 132 10.95 -13.36 14.16
N LYS A 133 11.42 -12.55 15.13
CA LYS A 133 12.71 -12.74 15.84
C LYS A 133 13.94 -12.83 14.91
N GLN A 134 13.83 -12.28 13.71
CA GLN A 134 14.85 -12.28 12.68
C GLN A 134 15.12 -10.86 12.20
N ARG A 135 16.35 -10.60 11.78
CA ARG A 135 16.71 -9.36 11.08
C ARG A 135 16.15 -9.41 9.66
N ILE A 136 15.14 -8.59 9.40
CA ILE A 136 14.46 -8.47 8.11
C ILE A 136 14.46 -6.98 7.77
N PRO A 137 15.13 -6.53 6.69
CA PRO A 137 15.09 -5.14 6.28
C PRO A 137 13.65 -4.70 6.02
N THR A 138 13.18 -3.68 6.73
CA THR A 138 11.88 -3.05 6.48
C THR A 138 12.01 -1.54 6.60
N TYR A 139 10.99 -0.83 6.14
CA TYR A 139 11.06 0.62 6.04
C TYR A 139 9.86 1.28 6.71
N LEU A 140 10.09 2.45 7.28
CA LEU A 140 9.04 3.42 7.60
C LEU A 140 9.03 4.49 6.52
N LEU A 141 7.86 4.84 6.00
CA LEU A 141 7.73 6.01 5.13
C LEU A 141 8.27 7.24 5.85
N ASN A 142 8.99 8.10 5.14
CA ASN A 142 9.53 9.34 5.68
C ASN A 142 8.46 10.09 6.48
N LYS A 143 8.86 10.57 7.65
CA LYS A 143 7.92 11.09 8.64
C LYS A 143 7.14 12.30 8.10
N GLU A 144 7.81 13.23 7.45
CA GLU A 144 7.19 14.44 6.90
C GLU A 144 6.19 14.09 5.80
N ILE A 145 6.53 13.15 4.91
CA ILE A 145 5.62 12.67 3.87
C ILE A 145 4.41 11.96 4.49
N SER A 146 4.62 11.09 5.49
CA SER A 146 3.54 10.42 6.21
C SER A 146 2.61 11.43 6.92
N GLU A 147 3.15 12.48 7.52
CA GLU A 147 2.41 13.55 8.18
C GLU A 147 1.67 14.45 7.19
N ASN A 148 2.28 14.79 6.05
CA ASN A 148 1.63 15.53 4.95
C ASN A 148 0.41 14.76 4.44
N ILE A 149 0.53 13.46 4.20
CA ILE A 149 -0.60 12.64 3.75
C ILE A 149 -1.68 12.56 4.83
N SER A 150 -1.33 12.18 6.07
CA SER A 150 -2.31 11.93 7.13
C SER A 150 -3.02 13.19 7.64
N SER A 151 -2.35 14.34 7.68
CA SER A 151 -2.95 15.60 8.15
C SER A 151 -4.15 16.06 7.30
N ARG A 152 -4.27 15.59 6.05
CA ARG A 152 -5.39 15.89 5.15
C ARG A 152 -6.70 15.20 5.53
N PHE A 153 -6.67 14.26 6.48
CA PHE A 153 -7.81 13.41 6.84
C PHE A 153 -8.49 13.78 8.16
N GLY A 154 -7.95 14.76 8.91
CA GLY A 154 -8.51 15.18 10.18
C GLY A 154 -8.54 14.03 11.20
N SER A 155 -9.73 13.61 11.61
CA SER A 155 -9.93 12.49 12.53
C SER A 155 -9.85 11.10 11.87
N HIS A 156 -9.90 11.03 10.54
CA HIS A 156 -9.81 9.76 9.80
C HIS A 156 -8.35 9.40 9.51
N LEU A 157 -8.11 8.13 9.25
CA LEU A 157 -6.81 7.61 8.83
C LEU A 157 -6.84 7.28 7.33
N PRO A 158 -5.77 7.59 6.57
CA PRO A 158 -5.62 7.06 5.22
C PRO A 158 -5.39 5.54 5.26
N THR A 159 -5.92 4.83 4.27
CA THR A 159 -5.60 3.42 4.04
C THR A 159 -4.15 3.24 3.57
N ILE A 160 -3.62 2.02 3.70
CA ILE A 160 -2.31 1.66 3.15
C ILE A 160 -2.26 1.88 1.63
N GLY A 161 -3.36 1.55 0.95
CA GLY A 161 -3.59 1.86 -0.46
C GLY A 161 -3.38 3.34 -0.75
N PHE A 162 -4.04 4.19 0.04
CA PHE A 162 -3.93 5.64 -0.13
C PHE A 162 -2.51 6.15 0.07
N TYR A 163 -1.77 5.66 1.07
CA TYR A 163 -0.37 6.06 1.25
C TYR A 163 0.51 5.68 0.06
N ALA A 164 0.36 4.47 -0.50
CA ALA A 164 1.12 4.05 -1.67
C ALA A 164 0.83 4.96 -2.87
N LEU A 165 -0.44 5.27 -3.10
CA LEU A 165 -0.91 6.15 -4.17
C LEU A 165 -0.43 7.60 -3.96
N ALA A 166 -0.67 8.21 -2.81
CA ALA A 166 -0.28 9.60 -2.54
C ALA A 166 1.25 9.79 -2.56
N SER A 167 2.00 8.86 -1.96
CA SER A 167 3.48 8.95 -1.95
C SER A 167 4.12 8.83 -3.33
N SER A 168 3.45 8.19 -4.30
CA SER A 168 3.91 8.15 -5.70
C SER A 168 3.68 9.47 -6.45
N LEU A 169 2.75 10.30 -6.00
CA LEU A 169 2.36 11.56 -6.65
C LEU A 169 3.11 12.78 -6.10
N ILE A 170 3.83 12.65 -4.98
CA ILE A 170 4.59 13.74 -4.35
C ILE A 170 5.89 14.08 -5.11
N PRO A 171 6.71 13.11 -5.53
CA PRO A 171 7.99 13.38 -6.21
C PRO A 171 7.81 13.82 -7.66
N GLN A 172 8.85 14.48 -8.22
CA GLN A 172 8.90 14.76 -9.66
C GLN A 172 9.29 13.48 -10.44
N THR A 173 8.29 12.66 -10.73
CA THR A 173 8.47 11.43 -11.53
C THR A 173 8.45 11.73 -13.03
N GLU A 174 8.99 10.80 -13.83
CA GLU A 174 8.83 10.80 -15.29
C GLU A 174 7.40 10.42 -15.67
N GLN A 175 6.85 9.40 -15.00
CA GLN A 175 5.50 8.92 -15.22
C GLN A 175 4.98 8.22 -13.96
N VAL A 176 3.70 8.42 -13.64
CA VAL A 176 2.95 7.56 -12.70
C VAL A 176 1.80 6.89 -13.43
N PHE A 177 1.76 5.56 -13.40
CA PHE A 177 0.59 4.76 -13.79
C PHE A 177 -0.15 4.29 -12.55
N ILE A 178 -1.47 4.51 -12.49
CA ILE A 178 -2.30 4.17 -11.34
C ILE A 178 -3.44 3.26 -11.82
N ALA A 179 -3.58 2.09 -11.18
CA ALA A 179 -4.68 1.18 -11.45
C ALA A 179 -5.16 0.47 -10.18
N GLY A 180 -6.40 -0.04 -10.18
CA GLY A 180 -6.93 -0.85 -9.09
C GLY A 180 -7.28 -0.06 -7.83
N PHE A 181 -7.66 1.21 -7.98
CA PHE A 181 -8.19 2.03 -6.90
C PHE A 181 -9.62 2.46 -7.24
N SER A 182 -10.57 2.09 -6.38
CA SER A 182 -11.96 2.52 -6.52
C SER A 182 -12.48 3.32 -5.32
N PHE A 183 -11.63 3.56 -4.31
CA PHE A 183 -12.04 4.18 -3.05
C PHE A 183 -13.26 3.45 -2.47
N PHE A 184 -13.19 2.12 -2.47
CA PHE A 184 -14.23 1.21 -1.97
C PHE A 184 -15.59 1.29 -2.67
N LYS A 185 -15.63 1.90 -3.86
CA LYS A 185 -16.83 1.93 -4.71
C LYS A 185 -17.02 0.65 -5.54
N THR A 186 -16.06 -0.28 -5.48
CA THR A 186 -16.14 -1.58 -6.16
C THR A 186 -15.56 -2.68 -5.26
N ALA A 187 -15.73 -3.94 -5.68
CA ALA A 187 -15.16 -5.07 -4.96
C ALA A 187 -13.64 -5.15 -5.09
N TYR A 188 -13.02 -5.97 -4.24
CA TYR A 188 -11.65 -6.39 -4.47
C TYR A 188 -11.60 -7.47 -5.56
N TYR A 189 -10.47 -7.62 -6.25
CA TYR A 189 -10.32 -8.78 -7.12
C TYR A 189 -10.29 -10.09 -6.29
N LYS A 190 -10.73 -11.18 -6.92
CA LYS A 190 -10.81 -12.51 -6.32
C LYS A 190 -9.45 -12.97 -5.77
N GLY A 191 -9.45 -13.55 -4.57
CA GLY A 191 -8.27 -14.00 -3.84
C GLY A 191 -7.68 -12.94 -2.90
N TYR A 192 -8.14 -11.69 -2.98
CA TYR A 192 -7.63 -10.63 -2.10
C TYR A 192 -8.38 -10.54 -0.77
N ARG A 193 -9.72 -10.45 -0.83
CA ARG A 193 -10.64 -10.47 0.32
C ARG A 193 -11.98 -11.12 -0.06
N ASP A 194 -11.97 -12.44 -0.19
CA ASP A 194 -13.12 -13.22 -0.67
C ASP A 194 -14.36 -13.15 0.24
N HIS A 195 -14.25 -12.60 1.46
CA HIS A 195 -15.41 -12.37 2.33
C HIS A 195 -16.08 -10.99 2.13
N LEU A 196 -15.57 -10.18 1.20
CA LEU A 196 -16.11 -8.85 0.85
C LEU A 196 -16.35 -8.81 -0.67
N GLU A 197 -17.32 -9.61 -1.11
CA GLU A 197 -17.56 -9.89 -2.54
C GLU A 197 -18.35 -8.79 -3.25
N ASP A 198 -19.00 -7.86 -2.52
CA ASP A 198 -19.75 -6.75 -3.09
C ASP A 198 -19.42 -5.37 -2.49
N GLN A 199 -19.85 -4.31 -3.17
CA GLN A 199 -19.64 -2.92 -2.76
C GLN A 199 -20.26 -2.63 -1.39
N ARG A 200 -21.43 -3.20 -1.09
CA ARG A 200 -22.18 -2.93 0.13
C ARG A 200 -21.47 -3.53 1.34
N ASP A 201 -20.91 -4.73 1.20
CA ASP A 201 -20.10 -5.38 2.23
C ASP A 201 -18.81 -4.60 2.50
N ASN A 202 -18.18 -4.04 1.46
CA ASN A 202 -17.04 -3.14 1.63
C ASN A 202 -17.41 -1.87 2.40
N GLU A 203 -18.49 -1.19 1.99
CA GLU A 203 -18.99 0.00 2.67
C GLU A 203 -19.35 -0.28 4.14
N ASN A 204 -20.07 -1.37 4.41
CA ASN A 204 -20.43 -1.80 5.76
C ASN A 204 -19.19 -2.11 6.61
N HIS A 205 -18.21 -2.81 6.05
CA HIS A 205 -16.97 -3.15 6.74
C HIS A 205 -16.18 -1.90 7.14
N ILE A 206 -16.09 -0.91 6.24
CA ILE A 206 -15.41 0.36 6.52
C ILE A 206 -16.17 1.19 7.54
N ALA A 207 -17.49 1.30 7.37
CA ALA A 207 -18.36 2.03 8.28
C ALA A 207 -18.29 1.44 9.70
N ALA A 208 -18.26 0.11 9.81
CA ALA A 208 -18.11 -0.58 11.09
C ALA A 208 -16.75 -0.32 11.76
N GLN A 209 -15.68 -0.08 10.99
CA GLN A 209 -14.40 0.34 11.54
C GLN A 209 -14.44 1.81 12.01
N GLY A 210 -15.12 2.68 11.27
CA GLY A 210 -15.19 4.12 11.58
C GLY A 210 -13.85 4.85 11.50
N LEU A 211 -12.83 4.21 10.93
CA LEU A 211 -11.45 4.73 10.86
C LEU A 211 -11.14 5.46 9.55
N HIS A 212 -11.81 5.08 8.46
CA HIS A 212 -11.51 5.52 7.09
C HIS A 212 -12.71 6.27 6.51
N SER A 213 -12.43 7.24 5.63
CA SER A 213 -13.46 7.95 4.87
C SER A 213 -13.13 7.84 3.37
N PRO A 214 -13.78 6.92 2.64
CA PRO A 214 -13.51 6.72 1.22
C PRO A 214 -13.74 7.96 0.37
N ASP A 215 -14.79 8.73 0.66
CA ASP A 215 -15.03 10.01 -0.02
C ASP A 215 -13.91 11.02 0.25
N LYS A 216 -13.43 11.09 1.49
CA LYS A 216 -12.29 11.96 1.82
C LYS A 216 -11.03 11.52 1.11
N GLU A 217 -10.75 10.20 1.05
CA GLU A 217 -9.64 9.67 0.25
C GLU A 217 -9.76 10.10 -1.21
N PHE A 218 -10.93 9.95 -1.81
CA PHE A 218 -11.15 10.35 -3.19
C PHE A 218 -10.93 11.85 -3.42
N GLN A 219 -11.43 12.72 -2.52
CA GLN A 219 -11.17 14.17 -2.62
C GLN A 219 -9.69 14.50 -2.49
N VAL A 220 -9.00 13.92 -1.50
CA VAL A 220 -7.57 14.17 -1.28
C VAL A 220 -6.73 13.62 -2.43
N PHE A 221 -7.13 12.51 -3.05
CA PHE A 221 -6.48 11.99 -4.26
C PHE A 221 -6.56 12.99 -5.41
N LYS A 222 -7.73 13.58 -5.69
CA LYS A 222 -7.87 14.61 -6.72
C LYS A 222 -6.96 15.81 -6.47
N ASP A 223 -6.80 16.21 -5.20
CA ASP A 223 -5.84 17.26 -4.84
C ASP A 223 -4.40 16.85 -5.17
N PHE A 224 -3.98 15.63 -4.80
CA PHE A 224 -2.65 15.12 -5.16
C PHE A 224 -2.43 15.05 -6.67
N LEU A 225 -3.44 14.62 -7.45
CA LEU A 225 -3.36 14.61 -8.91
C LEU A 225 -3.13 16.03 -9.46
N ARG A 226 -3.93 16.99 -9.00
CA ARG A 226 -3.84 18.39 -9.46
C ARG A 226 -2.52 19.06 -9.12
N THR A 227 -1.93 18.73 -7.96
CA THR A 227 -0.69 19.35 -7.49
C THR A 227 0.56 18.51 -7.76
N SER A 228 0.43 17.35 -8.41
CA SER A 228 1.58 16.47 -8.62
C SER A 228 2.60 17.14 -9.54
N PRO A 229 3.90 17.13 -9.20
CA PRO A 229 4.95 17.60 -10.10
C PRO A 229 5.36 16.56 -11.15
N SER A 230 4.69 15.40 -11.20
CA SER A 230 4.95 14.34 -12.17
C SER A 230 4.75 14.83 -13.60
N LYS A 231 5.68 14.51 -14.51
CA LYS A 231 5.58 14.96 -15.92
C LYS A 231 4.38 14.35 -16.64
N LYS A 232 4.00 13.12 -16.26
CA LYS A 232 2.87 12.40 -16.84
C LYS A 232 2.18 11.54 -15.78
N ILE A 233 0.85 11.58 -15.74
CA ILE A 233 0.03 10.68 -14.95
C ILE A 233 -0.91 9.94 -15.89
N ILE A 234 -0.95 8.62 -15.77
CA ILE A 234 -1.83 7.74 -16.52
C ILE A 234 -2.69 7.00 -15.51
N LEU A 235 -3.99 6.99 -15.75
CA LEU A 235 -4.97 6.35 -14.89
C LEU A 235 -5.53 5.12 -15.63
N ASP A 236 -6.09 4.17 -14.89
CA ASP A 236 -6.91 3.12 -15.50
C ASP A 236 -8.27 3.69 -15.95
N ASP A 237 -8.94 2.98 -16.86
CA ASP A 237 -10.20 3.42 -17.46
C ASP A 237 -11.27 3.75 -16.40
N TYR A 238 -11.24 3.10 -15.22
CA TYR A 238 -12.18 3.38 -14.14
C TYR A 238 -11.88 4.72 -13.46
N LEU A 239 -10.61 4.95 -13.09
CA LEU A 239 -10.17 6.20 -12.47
C LEU A 239 -10.38 7.39 -13.40
N GLU A 240 -10.10 7.25 -14.69
CA GLU A 240 -10.42 8.28 -15.71
C GLU A 240 -11.91 8.65 -15.64
N LYS A 241 -12.78 7.63 -15.69
CA LYS A 241 -14.23 7.82 -15.65
C LYS A 241 -14.73 8.53 -14.39
N ILE A 242 -14.18 8.21 -13.21
CA ILE A 242 -14.68 8.81 -11.95
C ILE A 242 -14.04 10.16 -11.63
N ILE A 243 -12.92 10.52 -12.25
CA ILE A 243 -12.24 11.81 -12.07
C ILE A 243 -12.81 12.88 -12.98
N GLU A 244 -13.29 12.51 -14.18
CA GLU A 244 -14.01 13.44 -15.03
C GLU A 244 -15.17 14.07 -14.26
N PRO A 245 -15.30 15.40 -14.28
CA PRO A 245 -16.43 16.06 -13.63
C PRO A 245 -17.72 15.52 -14.26
N GLU A 246 -18.71 15.22 -13.44
CA GLU A 246 -20.10 15.11 -13.92
C GLU A 246 -20.39 16.41 -14.69
N THR A 247 -20.42 16.30 -16.03
CA THR A 247 -20.75 17.39 -16.94
C THR A 247 -22.16 17.87 -16.73
#